data_AF-A0A259LUE1-F1
#
_entry.id   AF-A0A259LUE1-F1
#
_cell.length_a   1.000
_cell.length_b   1.000
_cell.length_c   1.000
_cell.angle_alpha   90.00
_cell.angle_beta   90.00
_cell.angle_gamma   90.00
#
_symmetry.space_group_name_H-M   'P 1'
#
loop_
_entity.id
_entity.type
_entity.pdbx_description
1 polymer ?
#
loop_
_entity_poly.entity_id
_entity_poly.type
_entity_poly.pdbx_seq_one_letter_code
_entity_poly.pdbx_strand_id
1 'polypeptide(L)'
;MKRTAFFISDGTGLTAEALGHALLAQFEKIDFERVTVPYIDDEDKAREMVIRINKAAEVDGERPLVFDTIVNSTIREIISDAEGFMIDIFGTFLSPLEQELQSSSSYTVGKSHAISNESNYEKRIHA
;
A
#
# COMPACT_ATOMS: atom_id res chain seq x y z
N MET A 1 22.62 -5.17 -4.08
CA MET A 1 21.50 -5.99 -4.60
C MET A 1 20.30 -5.06 -4.61
N LYS A 2 19.76 -4.80 -5.80
CA LYS A 2 18.62 -3.91 -5.99
C LYS A 2 17.35 -4.73 -5.83
N ARG A 3 16.33 -4.19 -5.16
CA ARG A 3 15.04 -4.86 -4.99
C ARG A 3 13.91 -3.84 -5.07
N THR A 4 12.96 -4.06 -5.96
CA THR A 4 11.82 -3.16 -6.12
C THR A 4 10.82 -3.34 -4.98
N ALA A 5 10.33 -2.23 -4.45
CA ALA A 5 9.24 -2.13 -3.49
C ALA A 5 8.10 -1.30 -4.10
N PHE A 6 6.95 -1.95 -4.28
CA PHE A 6 5.71 -1.33 -4.73
C PHE A 6 4.87 -0.89 -3.54
N PHE A 7 4.33 0.32 -3.59
CA PHE A 7 3.35 0.86 -2.63
C PHE A 7 2.04 1.08 -3.38
N ILE A 8 1.09 0.17 -3.22
CA ILE A 8 -0.14 0.12 -4.01
C ILE A 8 -1.36 0.43 -3.16
N SER A 9 -2.36 1.09 -3.76
CA SER A 9 -3.59 1.49 -3.07
C SER A 9 -4.72 1.69 -4.07
N ASP A 10 -5.95 1.43 -3.63
CA ASP A 10 -7.18 1.86 -4.31
C ASP A 10 -7.51 3.35 -4.04
N GLY A 11 -6.74 4.00 -3.16
CA GLY A 11 -6.71 5.45 -2.95
C GLY A 11 -5.40 6.08 -3.44
N THR A 12 -4.86 7.01 -2.66
CA THR A 12 -3.69 7.84 -3.04
C THR A 12 -2.33 7.14 -2.89
N GLY A 13 -2.25 6.01 -2.18
CA GLY A 13 -0.98 5.34 -1.87
C GLY A 13 -0.15 5.96 -0.73
N LEU A 14 -0.51 7.13 -0.21
CA LEU A 14 0.31 7.83 0.81
C LEU A 14 0.47 7.05 2.11
N THR A 15 -0.55 6.29 2.53
CA THR A 15 -0.44 5.42 3.71
C THR A 15 0.53 4.25 3.48
N ALA A 16 0.45 3.61 2.31
CA ALA A 16 1.34 2.51 1.94
C ALA A 16 2.80 2.99 1.86
N GLU A 17 3.00 4.16 1.25
CA GLU A 17 4.31 4.81 1.12
C GLU A 17 4.89 5.16 2.50
N ALA A 18 4.14 5.86 3.36
CA ALA A 18 4.64 6.31 4.65
C ALA A 18 5.07 5.14 5.55
N LEU A 19 4.23 4.11 5.69
CA LEU A 19 4.54 2.94 6.51
C LEU A 19 5.62 2.07 5.88
N GLY A 20 5.54 1.83 4.58
CA GLY A 20 6.53 1.06 3.85
C GLY A 20 7.91 1.70 3.92
N HIS A 21 8.02 3.02 3.74
CA HIS A 21 9.28 3.74 3.93
C HIS A 21 9.84 3.59 5.34
N ALA A 22 9.01 3.72 6.38
CA ALA A 22 9.42 3.56 7.76
C ALA A 22 9.96 2.15 8.05
N LEU A 23 9.31 1.11 7.50
CA LEU A 23 9.73 -0.28 7.64
C LEU A 23 11.03 -0.56 6.87
N LEU A 24 11.14 -0.11 5.62
CA LEU A 24 12.32 -0.34 4.79
C LEU A 24 13.57 0.40 5.30
N ALA A 25 13.40 1.52 6.02
CA ALA A 25 14.50 2.25 6.64
C ALA A 25 15.33 1.41 7.62
N GLN A 26 14.78 0.31 8.14
CA GLN A 26 15.50 -0.62 9.04
C GLN A 26 16.50 -1.53 8.31
N PHE A 27 16.56 -1.48 6.97
CA PHE A 27 17.37 -2.36 6.12
C PHE A 27 18.43 -1.59 5.32
N GLU A 28 19.35 -0.92 6.01
CA GLU A 28 20.36 -0.01 5.43
C GLU A 28 21.25 -0.62 4.33
N LYS A 29 21.38 -1.94 4.28
CA LYS A 29 22.26 -2.65 3.33
C LYS A 29 21.56 -3.03 2.02
N ILE A 30 20.25 -2.83 1.91
CA ILE A 30 19.47 -3.19 0.74
C ILE A 30 19.16 -1.92 -0.05
N ASP A 31 19.42 -1.96 -1.35
CA ASP A 31 19.07 -0.86 -2.25
C ASP A 31 17.67 -1.10 -2.80
N PHE A 32 16.73 -0.23 -2.45
CA PHE A 32 15.33 -0.35 -2.86
C PHE A 32 14.98 0.66 -3.95
N GLU A 33 14.53 0.15 -5.10
CA GLU A 33 13.75 0.96 -6.04
C GLU A 33 12.32 1.05 -5.49
N ARG A 34 11.79 2.27 -5.38
CA ARG A 34 10.52 2.53 -4.72
C ARG A 34 9.51 3.04 -5.74
N VAL A 35 8.36 2.37 -5.83
CA VAL A 35 7.35 2.64 -6.85
C VAL A 35 5.99 2.77 -6.18
N THR A 36 5.46 3.99 -6.11
CA THR A 36 4.10 4.25 -5.62
C THR A 36 3.12 4.18 -6.79
N VAL A 37 2.06 3.38 -6.65
CA VAL A 37 1.01 3.22 -7.67
C VAL A 37 -0.37 3.45 -7.04
N PRO A 38 -0.95 4.65 -7.19
CA PRO A 38 -2.25 4.96 -6.65
C PRO A 38 -3.39 4.49 -7.56
N TYR A 39 -4.61 4.49 -7.02
CA TYR A 39 -5.88 4.26 -7.73
C TYR A 39 -5.95 2.94 -8.51
N ILE A 40 -5.47 1.86 -7.91
CA ILE A 40 -5.73 0.49 -8.37
C ILE A 40 -7.13 0.09 -7.89
N ASP A 41 -8.14 0.65 -8.56
CA ASP A 41 -9.56 0.59 -8.18
C ASP A 41 -10.44 -0.20 -9.17
N ASP A 42 -9.81 -0.81 -10.19
CA ASP A 42 -10.44 -1.71 -11.14
C ASP A 42 -9.57 -2.94 -11.46
N GLU A 43 -10.20 -3.97 -12.04
CA GLU A 43 -9.56 -5.24 -12.33
C GLU A 43 -8.48 -5.15 -13.43
N ASP A 44 -8.61 -4.22 -14.38
CA ASP A 44 -7.67 -4.10 -15.49
C ASP A 44 -6.34 -3.50 -15.00
N LYS A 45 -6.41 -2.48 -14.15
CA LYS A 45 -5.25 -1.93 -13.43
C LYS A 45 -4.61 -2.97 -12.51
N ALA A 46 -5.40 -3.82 -11.86
CA ALA A 46 -4.90 -4.90 -11.02
C ALA A 46 -4.07 -5.90 -11.85
N ARG A 47 -4.60 -6.33 -13.00
CA ARG A 47 -3.89 -7.22 -13.94
C ARG A 47 -2.62 -6.58 -14.51
N GLU A 48 -2.66 -5.29 -14.85
CA GLU A 48 -1.48 -4.56 -15.28
C GLU A 48 -0.41 -4.53 -14.16
N MET A 49 -0.83 -4.36 -12.91
CA MET A 49 0.11 -4.41 -11.79
C MET A 49 0.75 -5.78 -11.59
N VAL A 50 0.01 -6.89 -11.79
CA VAL A 50 0.60 -8.23 -11.77
C VAL A 50 1.74 -8.34 -12.79
N ILE A 51 1.49 -7.91 -14.03
CA ILE A 51 2.51 -7.92 -15.10
C ILE A 51 3.73 -7.07 -14.69
N ARG A 52 3.49 -5.89 -14.13
CA ARG A 52 4.56 -4.96 -13.72
C ARG A 52 5.39 -5.50 -12.55
N ILE A 53 4.76 -6.12 -11.55
CA ILE A 53 5.44 -6.75 -10.42
C ILE A 53 6.29 -7.91 -10.90
N ASN A 54 5.73 -8.81 -11.72
CA ASN A 54 6.46 -9.96 -12.26
C ASN A 54 7.65 -9.50 -13.10
N LYS A 55 7.48 -8.41 -13.87
CA LYS A 55 8.59 -7.86 -14.64
C LYS A 55 9.72 -7.34 -13.76
N ALA A 56 9.40 -6.69 -12.64
CA ALA A 56 10.41 -6.26 -11.68
C ALA A 56 11.14 -7.44 -11.04
N ALA A 57 10.44 -8.55 -10.76
CA ALA A 57 11.06 -9.78 -10.27
C ALA A 57 12.11 -10.32 -11.24
N GLU A 58 11.80 -10.37 -12.53
CA GLU A 58 12.74 -10.78 -13.58
C GLU A 58 13.96 -9.85 -13.66
N VAL A 59 13.74 -8.53 -13.61
CA VAL A 59 14.79 -7.52 -13.79
C VAL A 59 15.74 -7.45 -12.60
N ASP A 60 15.19 -7.49 -11.38
CA ASP A 60 15.99 -7.41 -10.16
C ASP A 60 16.63 -8.76 -9.81
N GLY A 61 16.08 -9.87 -10.33
CA GLY A 61 16.48 -11.23 -9.96
C GLY A 61 16.06 -11.62 -8.54
N GLU A 62 15.23 -10.81 -7.89
CA GLU A 62 14.77 -10.94 -6.52
C GLU A 62 13.28 -10.63 -6.43
N ARG A 63 12.55 -11.36 -5.57
CA ARG A 63 11.10 -11.19 -5.43
C ARG A 63 10.75 -9.78 -4.93
N PRO A 64 10.00 -8.94 -5.66
CA PRO A 64 9.66 -7.58 -5.22
C PRO A 64 8.86 -7.58 -3.92
N LEU A 65 8.91 -6.47 -3.18
CA LEU A 65 8.06 -6.23 -2.01
C LEU A 65 6.81 -5.47 -2.46
N VAL A 66 5.64 -5.84 -1.96
CA VAL A 66 4.38 -5.17 -2.31
C VAL A 66 3.67 -4.78 -1.02
N PHE A 67 3.71 -3.50 -0.70
CA PHE A 67 2.98 -2.90 0.42
C PHE A 67 1.63 -2.43 -0.10
N ASP A 68 0.55 -3.06 0.34
CA ASP A 68 -0.80 -2.73 -0.13
C ASP A 68 -1.70 -2.19 0.99
N THR A 69 -2.56 -1.26 0.59
CA THR A 69 -3.68 -0.76 1.40
C THR A 69 -5.01 -0.97 0.66
N ILE A 70 -5.08 -1.98 -0.21
CA ILE A 70 -6.25 -2.22 -1.05
C ILE A 70 -7.33 -2.88 -0.21
N VAL A 71 -8.52 -2.28 -0.17
CA VAL A 71 -9.68 -2.78 0.58
C VAL A 71 -10.52 -3.72 -0.28
N ASN A 72 -10.61 -3.47 -1.59
CA ASN A 72 -11.40 -4.29 -2.50
C ASN A 72 -10.80 -5.70 -2.62
N SER A 73 -11.56 -6.71 -2.16
CA SER A 73 -11.12 -8.11 -2.14
C SER A 73 -10.86 -8.69 -3.53
N THR A 74 -11.65 -8.32 -4.54
CA THR A 74 -11.48 -8.80 -5.92
C THR A 74 -10.17 -8.28 -6.52
N ILE A 75 -9.85 -7.00 -6.29
CA ILE A 75 -8.59 -6.40 -6.72
C ILE A 75 -7.42 -7.09 -6.00
N ARG A 76 -7.55 -7.31 -4.70
CA ARG A 76 -6.52 -7.97 -3.90
C ARG A 76 -6.25 -9.41 -4.37
N GLU A 77 -7.30 -10.16 -4.70
CA GLU A 77 -7.20 -11.50 -5.25
C GLU A 77 -6.40 -11.52 -6.56
N ILE A 78 -6.72 -10.62 -7.49
CA ILE A 78 -5.96 -10.50 -8.76
C ILE A 78 -4.49 -10.18 -8.48
N ILE A 79 -4.20 -9.23 -7.60
CA ILE A 79 -2.80 -8.83 -7.32
C ILE A 79 -2.04 -9.94 -6.59
N SER A 80 -2.73 -10.81 -5.85
CA SER A 80 -2.10 -11.94 -5.17
C SER A 80 -1.49 -12.99 -6.12
N ASP A 81 -1.86 -12.96 -7.41
CA ASP A 81 -1.24 -13.78 -8.46
C ASP A 81 0.16 -13.28 -8.88
N ALA A 82 0.58 -12.10 -8.40
CA ALA A 82 1.90 -11.57 -8.68
C ALA A 82 3.01 -12.35 -7.95
N GLU A 83 4.17 -12.44 -8.59
CA GLU A 83 5.42 -12.96 -8.02
C GLU A 83 6.07 -11.94 -7.06
N GLY A 84 5.28 -11.40 -6.13
CA GLY A 84 5.67 -10.43 -5.12
C GLY A 84 5.56 -11.00 -3.70
N PHE A 85 6.29 -10.41 -2.75
CA PHE A 85 6.03 -10.61 -1.33
C PHE A 85 5.02 -9.58 -0.85
N MET A 86 3.78 -10.04 -0.63
CA MET A 86 2.65 -9.20 -0.25
C MET A 86 2.68 -8.84 1.24
N ILE A 87 2.46 -7.56 1.53
CA ILE A 87 2.39 -6.97 2.87
C ILE A 87 1.09 -6.16 2.95
N ASP A 88 0.04 -6.80 3.45
CA ASP A 88 -1.26 -6.16 3.71
C ASP A 88 -1.16 -5.31 4.97
N ILE A 89 -1.04 -4.00 4.79
CA ILE A 89 -0.89 -3.05 5.89
C ILE A 89 -2.15 -3.05 6.76
N PHE A 90 -3.34 -3.03 6.16
CA PHE A 90 -4.57 -2.96 6.94
C PHE A 90 -4.85 -4.27 7.66
N GLY A 91 -4.70 -5.41 6.99
CA GLY A 91 -4.85 -6.73 7.61
C GLY A 91 -3.89 -6.93 8.78
N THR A 92 -2.65 -6.44 8.65
CA THR A 92 -1.63 -6.58 9.70
C THR A 92 -1.90 -5.71 10.92
N PHE A 93 -2.30 -4.45 10.73
CA PHE A 93 -2.37 -3.48 11.83
C PHE A 93 -3.78 -3.21 12.37
N LEU A 94 -4.85 -3.44 11.59
CA LEU A 94 -6.21 -3.19 12.08
C LEU A 94 -6.66 -4.27 13.05
N SER A 95 -6.35 -5.54 12.82
CA SER A 95 -6.84 -6.62 13.70
C SER A 95 -6.42 -6.46 15.17
N PRO A 96 -5.15 -6.14 15.51
CA PRO A 96 -4.77 -5.85 16.89
C PRO A 96 -5.49 -4.62 17.48
N LEU A 97 -5.74 -3.59 16.66
CA LEU A 97 -6.44 -2.38 17.10
C LEU A 97 -7.92 -2.64 17.35
N GLU A 98 -8.59 -3.42 16.51
CA GLU A 98 -9.99 -3.79 16.69
C GLU A 98 -10.20 -4.56 18.00
N GLN A 99 -9.26 -5.44 18.34
CA GLN A 99 -9.25 -6.18 19.60
C GLN A 99 -9.08 -5.25 20.81
N GLU A 100 -8.08 -4.38 20.78
CA GLU A 100 -7.80 -3.44 21.86
C GLU A 100 -8.94 -2.43 22.06
N LEU A 101 -9.50 -1.91 20.96
CA LEU A 101 -10.57 -0.91 20.97
C LEU A 101 -11.97 -1.51 21.16
N GLN A 102 -12.09 -2.84 21.13
CA GLN A 102 -13.37 -3.55 21.18
C GLN A 102 -14.38 -3.05 20.13
N SER A 103 -13.88 -2.68 18.94
CA SER A 103 -14.67 -2.10 17.86
C SER A 103 -14.16 -2.58 16.52
N SER A 104 -15.07 -2.96 15.63
CA SER A 104 -14.73 -3.23 14.23
C SER A 104 -14.28 -1.96 13.54
N SER A 105 -13.28 -2.06 12.67
CA SER A 105 -12.93 -1.01 11.73
C SER A 105 -13.93 -1.00 10.58
N SER A 106 -14.06 0.15 9.92
CA SER A 106 -14.99 0.26 8.79
C SER A 106 -14.42 -0.22 7.46
N TYR A 107 -13.13 -0.61 7.42
CA TYR A 107 -12.39 -1.04 6.21
C TYR A 107 -12.84 -0.26 4.96
N THR A 108 -12.61 1.05 4.93
CA THR A 108 -13.11 1.91 3.84
C THR A 108 -11.96 2.66 3.18
N VAL A 109 -11.93 2.64 1.85
CA VAL A 109 -10.96 3.37 1.02
C VAL A 109 -10.92 4.85 1.40
N GLY A 110 -9.73 5.43 1.50
CA GLY A 110 -9.54 6.88 1.63
C GLY A 110 -9.84 7.51 3.00
N LYS A 111 -10.22 6.75 4.04
CA LYS A 111 -10.48 7.34 5.38
C LYS A 111 -9.28 8.05 6.00
N SER A 112 -8.06 7.57 5.76
CA SER A 112 -6.82 8.23 6.20
C SER A 112 -6.73 9.68 5.70
N HIS A 113 -7.29 9.98 4.52
CA HIS A 113 -7.32 11.33 3.96
C HIS A 113 -8.51 12.18 4.41
N ALA A 114 -9.67 11.56 4.69
CA ALA A 114 -10.82 12.29 5.23
C ALA A 114 -10.47 13.01 6.55
N ILE A 115 -9.67 12.37 7.41
CA ILE A 115 -9.22 12.94 8.69
C ILE A 115 -8.26 14.14 8.49
N SER A 116 -7.48 14.14 7.40
CA SER A 116 -6.55 15.22 7.09
C SER A 116 -7.21 16.46 6.48
N ASN A 117 -8.38 16.32 5.85
CA ASN A 117 -9.08 17.43 5.20
C ASN A 117 -9.94 18.26 6.16
N GLU A 118 -10.53 17.67 7.20
CA GLU A 118 -11.36 18.46 8.15
C GLU A 118 -10.52 19.37 9.06
N SER A 119 -9.32 18.97 9.47
CA SER A 119 -8.51 19.75 10.43
C SER A 119 -7.59 20.81 9.80
N ASN A 120 -7.27 20.70 8.50
CA ASN A 120 -6.38 21.65 7.80
C ASN A 120 -7.10 22.62 6.86
N TYR A 121 -8.35 22.36 6.43
CA TYR A 121 -9.10 23.30 5.60
C TYR A 121 -9.47 24.58 6.39
N GLU A 122 -9.93 24.41 7.64
CA GLU A 122 -10.26 25.51 8.57
C GLU A 122 -9.05 26.43 8.88
N LYS A 123 -7.82 25.89 8.88
CA LYS A 123 -6.61 26.67 9.18
C LYS A 123 -6.08 27.52 8.02
N ARG A 124 -6.50 27.26 6.78
CA ARG A 124 -6.01 28.00 5.59
C ARG A 124 -6.94 29.12 5.14
N ILE A 125 -8.19 29.12 5.57
CA ILE A 125 -9.18 30.16 5.21
C ILE A 125 -9.13 31.36 6.19
N HIS A 126 -8.49 31.19 7.36
CA HIS A 126 -8.38 32.22 8.40
C HIS A 126 -6.95 32.78 8.60
N ALA A 127 -6.05 32.61 7.63
CA ALA A 127 -4.72 33.22 7.64
C ALA A 127 -4.63 34.37 6.62
#